data_AF-A0A174B6R1-F1
#
_entry.id   AF-A0A174B6R1-F1
#
_cell.length_a   1.000
_cell.length_b   1.000
_cell.length_c   1.000
_cell.angle_alpha   90.00
_cell.angle_beta   90.00
_cell.angle_gamma   90.00
#
_symmetry.space_group_name_H-M   'P 1'
#
loop_
_entity.id
_entity.type
_entity.pdbx_description
1 polymer ?
#
loop_
_entity_poly.entity_id
_entity_poly.type
_entity_poly.pdbx_seq_one_letter_code
_entity_poly.pdbx_strand_id
1 'polypeptide(L)'
;MTSRRELKNYAKQAMSGKYGILILAFVAVQALALISSMISSALFPGEETIDIVLSYAFTFILTLLINVVAAGMNYMYLNIARGKVYSLNDLFYFYRHHPDRVIVAGFFMAVLNLLTMLPYTIYSNANLPGEDASVEVLITWLYTGVVLMIVGMIVYQILVIPLEMTYYILADKPELKSTEAMKESLEMMHGNFGRYLMLKISFIPLMFLSVFTFYIALLWIFPYMAMTEVMFYRDLTGELKVQKEEEERVARDYVNPMFDSYSQSEQPQEDQTHPQQFWRVPEESVSYENEDEQNVTDNTEMQNVQADMDDKKEQNDSAPKEEEEDNEPKPWDEYFDSLK
;
A
#
# COMPACT_ATOMS: atom_id res chain seq x y z
N MET A 1 13.36 -10.68 -13.80
CA MET A 1 13.07 -10.02 -12.51
C MET A 1 13.74 -8.65 -12.52
N THR A 2 13.02 -7.61 -12.09
CA THR A 2 13.52 -6.23 -12.13
C THR A 2 14.60 -6.00 -11.06
N SER A 3 15.68 -5.31 -11.43
CA SER A 3 16.77 -5.02 -10.49
C SER A 3 16.38 -3.94 -9.47
N ARG A 4 17.02 -3.94 -8.29
CA ARG A 4 16.79 -2.91 -7.26
C ARG A 4 17.01 -1.49 -7.77
N ARG A 5 17.97 -1.31 -8.69
CA ARG A 5 18.26 -0.01 -9.33
C ARG A 5 17.12 0.41 -10.25
N GLU A 6 16.59 -0.51 -11.05
CA GLU A 6 15.44 -0.24 -11.92
C GLU A 6 14.19 0.07 -11.09
N LEU A 7 13.87 -0.69 -10.04
CA LEU A 7 12.74 -0.41 -9.14
C LEU A 7 12.80 1.00 -8.56
N LYS A 8 13.98 1.39 -8.08
CA LYS A 8 14.28 2.74 -7.58
C LYS A 8 14.10 3.81 -8.66
N ASN A 9 14.48 3.52 -9.91
CA ASN A 9 14.30 4.46 -11.01
C ASN A 9 12.81 4.60 -11.39
N TYR A 10 12.07 3.51 -11.49
CA TYR A 10 10.62 3.53 -11.71
C TYR A 10 9.89 4.30 -10.62
N ALA A 11 10.30 4.13 -9.35
CA ALA A 11 9.74 4.91 -8.26
C ALA A 11 10.00 6.42 -8.43
N LYS A 12 11.24 6.83 -8.77
CA LYS A 12 11.53 8.25 -9.06
C LYS A 12 10.69 8.80 -10.21
N GLN A 13 10.50 8.01 -11.27
CA GLN A 13 9.69 8.40 -12.43
C GLN A 13 8.22 8.56 -12.04
N ALA A 14 7.65 7.59 -11.32
CA ALA A 14 6.26 7.62 -10.87
C ALA A 14 5.97 8.80 -9.92
N MET A 15 6.95 9.21 -9.12
CA MET A 15 6.85 10.35 -8.21
C MET A 15 7.12 11.70 -8.88
N SER A 16 7.65 11.74 -10.09
CA SER A 16 8.00 12.98 -10.77
C SER A 16 6.78 13.88 -10.92
N GLY A 17 6.90 15.14 -10.46
CA GLY A 17 5.79 16.09 -10.40
C GLY A 17 4.75 15.84 -9.29
N LYS A 18 4.90 14.79 -8.48
CA LYS A 18 3.92 14.36 -7.46
C LYS A 18 4.47 14.32 -6.04
N TYR A 19 5.70 14.81 -5.80
CA TYR A 19 6.32 14.80 -4.46
C TYR A 19 5.48 15.53 -3.41
N GLY A 20 4.83 16.65 -3.75
CA GLY A 20 4.06 17.44 -2.79
C GLY A 20 2.92 16.65 -2.13
N ILE A 21 2.12 15.94 -2.92
CA ILE A 21 0.99 15.14 -2.38
C ILE A 21 1.47 13.92 -1.60
N LEU A 22 2.56 13.28 -2.06
CA LEU A 22 3.15 12.11 -1.38
C LEU A 22 3.73 12.48 -0.01
N ILE A 23 4.47 13.60 0.05
CA ILE A 23 5.00 14.13 1.31
C ILE A 23 3.86 14.54 2.24
N LEU A 24 2.84 15.21 1.72
CA LEU A 24 1.70 15.65 2.53
C LEU A 24 0.93 14.44 3.11
N ALA A 25 0.67 13.41 2.31
CA ALA A 25 0.07 12.17 2.79
C ALA A 25 0.90 11.50 3.89
N PHE A 26 2.21 11.38 3.67
CA PHE A 26 3.14 10.85 4.66
C PHE A 26 3.10 11.65 5.96
N VAL A 27 3.26 12.98 5.87
CA VAL A 27 3.22 13.87 7.04
C VAL A 27 1.88 13.80 7.76
N ALA A 28 0.77 13.68 7.04
CA ALA A 28 -0.55 13.54 7.66
C ALA A 28 -0.64 12.26 8.52
N VAL A 29 -0.17 11.12 8.01
CA VAL A 29 -0.11 9.85 8.78
C VAL A 29 0.80 9.99 10.01
N GLN A 30 1.98 10.59 9.84
CA GLN A 30 2.91 10.81 10.97
C GLN A 30 2.34 11.78 12.01
N ALA A 31 1.63 12.83 11.58
CA ALA A 31 0.99 13.78 12.48
C ALA A 31 -0.11 13.10 13.30
N LEU A 32 -0.92 12.21 12.70
CA LEU A 32 -1.92 11.42 13.43
C LEU A 32 -1.27 10.57 14.53
N ALA A 33 -0.14 9.90 14.23
CA ALA A 33 0.59 9.12 15.22
C ALA A 33 1.16 9.99 16.37
N LEU A 34 1.72 11.15 16.05
CA LEU A 34 2.23 12.08 17.06
C LEU A 34 1.11 12.63 17.95
N ILE A 35 0.01 13.11 17.35
CA ILE A 35 -1.15 13.63 18.08
C ILE A 35 -1.76 12.54 18.94
N SER A 36 -1.91 11.32 18.41
CA SER A 36 -2.38 10.15 19.16
C SER A 36 -1.55 9.90 20.41
N SER A 37 -0.22 9.93 20.28
CA SER A 37 0.70 9.75 21.41
C SER A 37 0.54 10.87 22.46
N MET A 38 0.44 12.12 22.02
CA MET A 38 0.22 13.27 22.91
C MET A 38 -1.12 13.20 23.65
N ILE A 39 -2.19 12.74 22.97
CA ILE A 39 -3.49 12.55 23.60
C ILE A 39 -3.43 11.42 24.63
N SER A 40 -2.77 10.30 24.31
CA SER A 40 -2.64 9.18 25.24
C SER A 40 -1.91 9.58 26.52
N SER A 41 -0.79 10.31 26.41
CA SER A 41 -0.03 10.77 27.57
C SER A 41 -0.76 11.84 28.38
N ALA A 42 -1.58 12.68 27.73
CA ALA A 42 -2.40 13.67 28.42
C ALA A 42 -3.60 13.04 29.17
N LEU A 43 -4.19 11.99 28.62
CA LEU A 43 -5.32 11.27 29.25
C LEU A 43 -4.85 10.32 30.35
N PHE A 44 -3.67 9.73 30.21
CA PHE A 44 -3.12 8.72 31.11
C PHE A 44 -1.67 9.08 31.46
N PRO A 45 -1.44 9.89 32.51
CA PRO A 45 -0.13 10.42 32.87
C PRO A 45 0.89 9.35 33.28
N GLY A 46 0.43 8.15 33.67
CA GLY A 46 1.29 7.03 34.03
C GLY A 46 1.77 7.05 35.49
N GLU A 47 1.08 7.78 36.37
CA GLU A 47 1.41 7.83 37.80
C GLU A 47 1.00 6.54 38.52
N GLU A 48 -0.15 5.98 38.14
CA GLU A 48 -0.61 4.69 38.65
C GLU A 48 -0.45 3.56 37.63
N THR A 49 -0.39 2.31 38.13
CA THR A 49 -0.37 1.12 37.26
C THR A 49 -1.58 1.07 36.33
N ILE A 50 -2.74 1.53 36.78
CA ILE A 50 -3.95 1.58 35.95
C ILE A 50 -3.80 2.56 34.77
N ASP A 51 -3.14 3.69 34.97
CA ASP A 51 -2.89 4.67 33.91
C ASP A 51 -1.97 4.08 32.85
N ILE A 52 -0.93 3.36 33.25
CA ILE A 52 0.00 2.70 32.32
C ILE A 52 -0.77 1.68 31.47
N VAL A 53 -1.59 0.84 32.09
CA VAL A 53 -2.40 -0.17 31.39
C VAL A 53 -3.39 0.49 30.43
N LEU A 54 -4.10 1.53 30.87
CA LEU A 54 -5.06 2.27 30.05
C LEU A 54 -4.38 3.00 28.88
N SER A 55 -3.21 3.60 29.11
CA SER A 55 -2.41 4.27 28.08
C SER A 55 -1.99 3.29 26.98
N TYR A 56 -1.53 2.09 27.35
CA TYR A 56 -1.20 1.06 26.38
C TYR A 56 -2.42 0.58 25.59
N ALA A 57 -3.54 0.32 26.27
CA ALA A 57 -4.78 -0.10 25.59
C ALA A 57 -5.30 0.98 24.63
N PHE A 58 -5.28 2.24 25.05
CA PHE A 58 -5.72 3.38 24.23
C PHE A 58 -4.79 3.63 23.04
N THR A 59 -3.47 3.65 23.27
CA THR A 59 -2.46 3.76 22.21
C THR A 59 -2.60 2.62 21.21
N PHE A 60 -2.85 1.38 21.67
CA PHE A 60 -3.08 0.24 20.79
C PHE A 60 -4.29 0.46 19.87
N ILE A 61 -5.43 0.90 20.41
CA ILE A 61 -6.63 1.20 19.62
C ILE A 61 -6.35 2.29 18.58
N LEU A 62 -5.73 3.41 18.98
CA LEU A 62 -5.40 4.48 18.06
C LEU A 62 -4.42 4.03 16.98
N THR A 63 -3.45 3.19 17.31
CA THR A 63 -2.50 2.60 16.35
C THR A 63 -3.23 1.77 15.29
N LEU A 64 -4.25 0.99 15.67
CA LEU A 64 -5.06 0.24 14.70
C LEU A 64 -5.79 1.17 13.73
N LEU A 65 -6.38 2.27 14.24
CA LEU A 65 -7.08 3.25 13.40
C LEU A 65 -6.11 3.98 12.45
N ILE A 66 -4.92 4.33 12.93
CA ILE A 66 -3.88 4.96 12.11
C ILE A 66 -3.40 3.99 11.02
N ASN A 67 -3.28 2.69 11.32
CA ASN A 67 -2.90 1.69 10.33
C ASN A 67 -3.91 1.59 9.16
N VAL A 68 -5.20 1.82 9.41
CA VAL A 68 -6.19 1.90 8.31
C VAL A 68 -5.91 3.09 7.39
N VAL A 69 -5.52 4.24 7.95
CA VAL A 69 -5.10 5.42 7.17
C VAL A 69 -3.81 5.13 6.39
N ALA A 70 -2.85 4.46 7.03
CA ALA A 70 -1.59 4.07 6.40
C ALA A 70 -1.81 3.08 5.23
N ALA A 71 -2.76 2.15 5.36
CA ALA A 71 -3.18 1.29 4.26
C ALA A 71 -3.81 2.10 3.12
N GLY A 72 -4.61 3.13 3.43
CA GLY A 72 -5.14 4.06 2.42
C GLY A 72 -4.05 4.85 1.70
N MET A 73 -2.98 5.23 2.41
CA MET A 73 -1.78 5.81 1.79
C MET A 73 -1.12 4.81 0.82
N ASN A 74 -0.97 3.54 1.19
CA ASN A 74 -0.45 2.50 0.28
C ASN A 74 -1.31 2.36 -0.99
N TYR A 75 -2.64 2.41 -0.85
CA TYR A 75 -3.59 2.42 -1.97
C TYR A 75 -3.38 3.65 -2.89
N MET A 76 -3.23 4.84 -2.31
CA MET A 76 -2.93 6.07 -3.06
C MET A 76 -1.62 5.93 -3.85
N TYR A 77 -0.56 5.40 -3.24
CA TYR A 77 0.72 5.17 -3.91
C TYR A 77 0.60 4.17 -5.06
N LEU A 78 -0.18 3.09 -4.87
CA LEU A 78 -0.44 2.09 -5.89
C LEU A 78 -1.20 2.70 -7.09
N ASN A 79 -2.18 3.56 -6.85
CA ASN A 79 -2.88 4.30 -7.91
C ASN A 79 -1.94 5.23 -8.67
N ILE A 80 -1.06 5.96 -7.97
CA ILE A 80 -0.05 6.83 -8.58
C ILE A 80 0.90 6.03 -9.47
N ALA A 81 1.36 4.88 -8.99
CA ALA A 81 2.25 3.98 -9.71
C ALA A 81 1.63 3.45 -11.01
N ARG A 82 0.32 3.19 -10.99
CA ARG A 82 -0.45 2.68 -12.14
C ARG A 82 -1.00 3.77 -13.05
N GLY A 83 -0.72 5.04 -12.77
CA GLY A 83 -1.26 6.16 -13.55
C GLY A 83 -2.79 6.33 -13.42
N LYS A 84 -3.41 5.76 -12.38
CA LYS A 84 -4.83 5.92 -12.07
C LYS A 84 -5.08 7.26 -11.38
N VAL A 85 -6.35 7.66 -11.28
CA VAL A 85 -6.77 8.82 -10.48
C VAL A 85 -6.37 8.59 -9.02
N TYR A 86 -5.79 9.60 -8.39
CA TYR A 86 -5.35 9.55 -7.00
C TYR A 86 -5.71 10.85 -6.27
N SER A 87 -5.93 10.77 -4.97
CA SER A 87 -6.26 11.93 -4.14
C SER A 87 -5.88 11.73 -2.67
N LEU A 88 -5.81 12.80 -1.89
CA LEU A 88 -5.65 12.68 -0.43
C LEU A 88 -6.85 12.01 0.26
N ASN A 89 -8.02 12.00 -0.39
CA ASN A 89 -9.19 11.29 0.13
C ASN A 89 -8.99 9.76 0.11
N ASP A 90 -8.02 9.27 -0.67
CA ASP A 90 -7.66 7.85 -0.74
C ASP A 90 -7.07 7.34 0.58
N LEU A 91 -6.53 8.22 1.43
CA LEU A 91 -6.09 7.87 2.79
C LEU A 91 -7.25 7.28 3.62
N PHE A 92 -8.48 7.70 3.34
CA PHE A 92 -9.67 7.20 4.02
C PHE A 92 -10.42 6.13 3.20
N TYR A 93 -9.80 5.59 2.15
CA TYR A 93 -10.43 4.62 1.26
C TYR A 93 -10.95 3.39 2.02
N PHE A 94 -10.10 2.77 2.85
CA PHE A 94 -10.45 1.55 3.59
C PHE A 94 -11.44 1.78 4.72
N TYR A 95 -11.62 3.01 5.22
CA TYR A 95 -12.73 3.31 6.12
C TYR A 95 -14.10 3.15 5.45
N ARG A 96 -14.15 3.31 4.12
CA ARG A 96 -15.38 3.20 3.34
C ARG A 96 -15.51 1.85 2.64
N HIS A 97 -14.40 1.12 2.47
CA HIS A 97 -14.33 -0.13 1.71
C HIS A 97 -13.64 -1.21 2.55
N HIS A 98 -14.44 -2.00 3.25
CA HIS A 98 -13.99 -3.12 4.08
C HIS A 98 -12.92 -2.78 5.15
N PRO A 99 -13.23 -1.85 6.09
CA PRO A 99 -12.31 -1.50 7.17
C PRO A 99 -11.98 -2.69 8.06
N ASP A 100 -12.94 -3.61 8.25
CA ASP A 100 -12.80 -4.84 9.04
C ASP A 100 -11.58 -5.65 8.60
N ARG A 101 -11.34 -5.77 7.29
CA ARG A 101 -10.25 -6.58 6.75
C ARG A 101 -8.89 -5.98 7.05
N VAL A 102 -8.77 -4.67 6.88
CA VAL A 102 -7.53 -3.94 7.16
C VAL A 102 -7.27 -3.87 8.66
N ILE A 103 -8.31 -3.71 9.48
CA ILE A 103 -8.19 -3.72 10.94
C ILE A 103 -7.70 -5.09 11.43
N VAL A 104 -8.21 -6.20 10.90
CA VAL A 104 -7.75 -7.55 11.30
C VAL A 104 -6.29 -7.79 10.89
N ALA A 105 -5.90 -7.39 9.68
CA ALA A 105 -4.50 -7.47 9.26
C ALA A 105 -3.60 -6.58 10.13
N GLY A 106 -4.02 -5.33 10.38
CA GLY A 106 -3.33 -4.39 11.25
C GLY A 106 -3.23 -4.86 12.70
N PHE A 107 -4.25 -5.53 13.21
CA PHE A 107 -4.25 -6.17 14.52
C PHE A 107 -3.21 -7.27 14.61
N PHE A 108 -3.14 -8.14 13.59
CA PHE A 108 -2.10 -9.17 13.53
C PHE A 108 -0.69 -8.57 13.55
N MET A 109 -0.44 -7.52 12.74
CA MET A 109 0.84 -6.80 12.74
C MET A 109 1.14 -6.15 14.10
N ALA A 110 0.13 -5.57 14.74
CA ALA A 110 0.26 -4.94 16.04
C ALA A 110 0.57 -5.96 17.15
N VAL A 111 -0.04 -7.15 17.10
CA VAL A 111 0.28 -8.26 18.01
C VAL A 111 1.71 -8.75 17.80
N LEU A 112 2.17 -8.91 16.55
CA LEU A 112 3.57 -9.24 16.27
C LEU A 112 4.52 -8.17 16.83
N ASN A 113 4.21 -6.89 16.65
CA ASN A 113 4.99 -5.79 17.22
C ASN A 113 5.02 -5.87 18.75
N LEU A 114 3.86 -6.06 19.39
CA LEU A 114 3.74 -6.20 20.83
C LEU A 114 4.63 -7.33 21.33
N LEU A 115 4.48 -8.55 20.78
CA LEU A 115 5.23 -9.74 21.19
C LEU A 115 6.75 -9.58 21.04
N THR A 116 7.19 -8.98 19.93
CA THR A 116 8.62 -8.77 19.65
C THR A 116 9.22 -7.66 20.53
N MET A 117 8.41 -6.68 20.92
CA MET A 117 8.83 -5.60 21.83
C MET A 117 8.65 -5.92 23.31
N LEU A 118 7.97 -7.01 23.67
CA LEU A 118 7.73 -7.41 25.08
C LEU A 118 8.99 -7.41 25.94
N PRO A 119 10.13 -8.01 25.53
CA PRO A 119 11.34 -8.03 26.35
C PRO A 119 11.83 -6.62 26.69
N TYR A 120 11.79 -5.71 25.72
CA TYR A 120 12.14 -4.30 25.92
C TYR A 120 11.15 -3.62 26.88
N THR A 121 9.85 -3.75 26.63
CA THR A 121 8.81 -3.07 27.43
C THR A 121 8.84 -3.55 28.89
N ILE A 122 9.00 -4.85 29.13
CA ILE A 122 9.11 -5.41 30.49
C ILE A 122 10.37 -4.89 31.17
N TYR A 123 11.53 -4.98 30.51
CA TYR A 123 12.79 -4.51 31.09
C TYR A 123 12.76 -3.02 31.43
N SER A 124 12.28 -2.21 30.48
CA SER A 124 12.21 -0.75 30.59
C SER A 124 11.36 -0.32 31.79
N ASN A 125 10.15 -0.88 31.93
CA ASN A 125 9.23 -0.52 33.02
C ASN A 125 9.61 -1.14 34.37
N ALA A 126 10.04 -2.40 34.40
CA ALA A 126 10.33 -3.11 35.66
C ALA A 126 11.63 -2.65 36.33
N ASN A 127 12.57 -2.08 35.57
CA ASN A 127 13.87 -1.61 36.05
C ASN A 127 14.01 -0.09 35.95
N LEU A 128 12.89 0.64 35.89
CA LEU A 128 12.90 2.10 35.77
C LEU A 128 13.70 2.71 36.93
N PRO A 129 14.80 3.44 36.67
CA PRO A 129 15.60 4.04 37.73
C PRO A 129 14.79 5.09 38.50
N GLY A 130 14.89 5.08 39.83
CA GLY A 130 14.31 6.14 40.66
C GLY A 130 15.03 7.48 40.48
N GLU A 131 14.42 8.57 40.96
CA GLU A 131 14.95 9.94 40.80
C GLU A 131 16.38 10.11 41.36
N ASP A 132 16.72 9.39 42.43
CA ASP A 132 18.04 9.43 43.09
C ASP A 132 19.04 8.38 42.56
N ALA A 133 18.73 7.71 41.44
CA ALA A 133 19.59 6.67 40.88
C ALA A 133 20.96 7.23 40.44
N SER A 134 22.02 6.43 40.61
CA SER A 134 23.34 6.82 40.15
C SER A 134 23.40 6.89 38.61
N VAL A 135 24.29 7.74 38.09
CA VAL A 135 24.53 7.86 36.63
C VAL A 135 24.89 6.51 36.01
N GLU A 136 25.59 5.65 36.74
CA GLU A 136 25.95 4.30 36.29
C GLU A 136 24.71 3.43 36.07
N VAL A 137 23.77 3.40 37.02
CA VAL A 137 22.51 2.67 36.90
C VAL A 137 21.69 3.18 35.70
N LEU A 138 21.63 4.50 35.51
CA LEU A 138 20.94 5.10 34.37
C LEU A 138 21.56 4.69 33.03
N ILE A 139 22.90 4.70 32.92
CA ILE A 139 23.61 4.28 31.71
C ILE A 139 23.37 2.80 31.43
N THR A 140 23.47 1.94 32.43
CA THR A 140 23.23 0.50 32.27
C THR A 140 21.79 0.23 31.81
N TRP A 141 20.81 0.85 32.46
CA TRP A 141 19.39 0.74 32.07
C TRP A 141 19.17 1.20 30.63
N LEU A 142 19.71 2.36 30.26
CA LEU A 142 19.57 2.89 28.90
C LEU A 142 20.23 1.96 27.86
N TYR A 143 21.47 1.52 28.11
CA TYR A 143 22.21 0.66 27.20
C TYR A 143 21.48 -0.66 26.96
N THR A 144 21.11 -1.36 28.04
CA THR A 144 20.40 -2.64 27.94
C THR A 144 19.02 -2.45 27.31
N GLY A 145 18.30 -1.38 27.66
CA GLY A 145 17.02 -1.04 27.04
C GLY A 145 17.14 -0.82 25.53
N VAL A 146 18.12 -0.04 25.08
CA VAL A 146 18.37 0.21 23.65
C VAL A 146 18.74 -1.09 22.91
N VAL A 147 19.57 -1.95 23.50
CA VAL A 147 19.91 -3.25 22.88
C VAL A 147 18.67 -4.11 22.71
N LEU A 148 17.84 -4.25 23.75
CA LEU A 148 16.59 -5.02 23.67
C LEU A 148 15.61 -4.44 22.65
N MET A 149 15.51 -3.11 22.59
CA MET A 149 14.67 -2.42 21.61
C MET A 149 15.14 -2.71 20.17
N ILE A 150 16.44 -2.61 19.89
CA ILE A 150 16.99 -2.89 18.56
C ILE A 150 16.77 -4.36 18.17
N VAL A 151 17.00 -5.30 19.09
CA VAL A 151 16.75 -6.73 18.85
C VAL A 151 15.27 -6.96 18.54
N GLY A 152 14.36 -6.41 19.35
CA GLY A 152 12.91 -6.50 19.11
C GLY A 152 12.50 -5.93 17.75
N MET A 153 13.03 -4.76 17.38
CA MET A 153 12.79 -4.14 16.07
C MET A 153 13.31 -5.01 14.90
N ILE A 154 14.50 -5.61 15.03
CA ILE A 154 15.06 -6.49 13.98
C ILE A 154 14.19 -7.73 13.82
N VAL A 155 13.82 -8.38 14.92
CA VAL A 155 12.95 -9.57 14.89
C VAL A 155 11.59 -9.22 14.27
N TYR A 156 10.99 -8.10 14.67
CA TYR A 156 9.75 -7.59 14.09
C TYR A 156 9.86 -7.42 12.57
N GLN A 157 10.93 -6.77 12.09
CA GLN A 157 11.13 -6.58 10.65
C GLN A 157 11.28 -7.91 9.89
N ILE A 158 12.00 -8.88 10.45
CA ILE A 158 12.14 -10.21 9.81
C ILE A 158 10.77 -10.90 9.69
N LEU A 159 9.92 -10.80 10.72
CA LEU A 159 8.59 -11.42 10.73
C LEU A 159 7.57 -10.69 9.85
N VAL A 160 7.65 -9.37 9.75
CA VAL A 160 6.66 -8.56 8.99
C VAL A 160 7.00 -8.46 7.52
N ILE A 161 8.27 -8.49 7.12
CA ILE A 161 8.68 -8.42 5.70
C ILE A 161 7.84 -9.34 4.79
N PRO A 162 7.65 -10.64 5.10
CA PRO A 162 6.84 -11.55 4.28
C PRO A 162 5.37 -11.14 4.14
N LEU A 163 4.86 -10.31 5.06
CA LEU A 163 3.47 -9.89 5.14
C LEU A 163 3.25 -8.47 4.59
N GLU A 164 4.30 -7.75 4.17
CA GLU A 164 4.18 -6.35 3.76
C GLU A 164 3.32 -6.15 2.51
N MET A 165 3.11 -7.18 1.68
CA MET A 165 2.28 -7.06 0.49
C MET A 165 0.78 -7.08 0.80
N THR A 166 0.40 -7.46 2.02
CA THR A 166 -1.00 -7.64 2.44
C THR A 166 -1.89 -6.44 2.13
N TYR A 167 -1.44 -5.20 2.41
CA TYR A 167 -2.27 -4.02 2.16
C TYR A 167 -2.43 -3.70 0.67
N TYR A 168 -1.43 -4.02 -0.17
CA TYR A 168 -1.56 -3.88 -1.62
C TYR A 168 -2.51 -4.93 -2.19
N ILE A 169 -2.46 -6.17 -1.68
CA ILE A 169 -3.38 -7.25 -2.06
C ILE A 169 -4.82 -6.88 -1.67
N LEU A 170 -5.05 -6.39 -0.46
CA LEU A 170 -6.37 -5.93 -0.02
C LEU A 170 -6.88 -4.72 -0.81
N ALA A 171 -5.98 -3.91 -1.37
CA ALA A 171 -6.32 -2.82 -2.28
C ALA A 171 -6.74 -3.35 -3.66
N ASP A 172 -6.10 -4.39 -4.16
CA ASP A 172 -6.38 -4.98 -5.48
C ASP A 172 -7.57 -5.92 -5.48
N LYS A 173 -7.73 -6.68 -4.40
CA LYS A 173 -8.74 -7.71 -4.21
C LYS A 173 -9.49 -7.42 -2.90
N PRO A 174 -10.31 -6.36 -2.87
CA PRO A 174 -11.05 -5.96 -1.66
C PRO A 174 -12.00 -7.06 -1.16
N GLU A 175 -12.32 -8.05 -1.99
CA GLU A 175 -13.12 -9.24 -1.69
C GLU A 175 -12.39 -10.36 -0.95
N LEU A 176 -11.05 -10.34 -0.82
CA LEU A 176 -10.29 -11.33 -0.04
C LEU A 176 -10.35 -11.07 1.47
N LYS A 177 -10.47 -12.14 2.27
CA LYS A 177 -10.36 -12.01 3.73
C LYS A 177 -8.92 -11.65 4.14
N SER A 178 -8.75 -11.04 5.31
CA SER A 178 -7.43 -10.61 5.82
C SER A 178 -6.41 -11.75 5.87
N THR A 179 -6.84 -12.94 6.30
CA THR A 179 -5.98 -14.13 6.39
C THR A 179 -5.56 -14.63 5.01
N GLU A 180 -6.45 -14.58 4.03
CA GLU A 180 -6.16 -14.95 2.64
C GLU A 180 -5.18 -13.96 2.01
N ALA A 181 -5.37 -12.66 2.24
CA ALA A 181 -4.44 -11.63 1.77
C ALA A 181 -3.05 -11.75 2.40
N MET A 182 -2.98 -12.05 3.70
CA MET A 182 -1.70 -12.32 4.39
C MET A 182 -1.04 -13.59 3.84
N LYS A 183 -1.79 -14.65 3.60
CA LYS A 183 -1.28 -15.89 2.99
C LYS A 183 -0.73 -15.63 1.59
N GLU A 184 -1.47 -14.90 0.76
CA GLU A 184 -1.01 -14.52 -0.57
C GLU A 184 0.26 -13.66 -0.51
N SER A 185 0.37 -12.74 0.46
CA SER A 185 1.61 -11.99 0.70
C SER A 185 2.79 -12.92 1.01
N LEU A 186 2.61 -13.92 1.88
CA LEU A 186 3.64 -14.90 2.22
C LEU A 186 4.09 -15.69 0.99
N GLU A 187 3.14 -16.15 0.18
CA GLU A 187 3.41 -16.90 -1.05
C GLU A 187 4.14 -16.05 -2.08
N MET A 188 3.72 -14.80 -2.30
CA MET A 188 4.39 -13.86 -3.21
C MET A 188 5.81 -13.53 -2.76
N MET A 189 6.04 -13.49 -1.44
CA MET A 189 7.35 -13.22 -0.84
C MET A 189 8.27 -14.45 -0.79
N HIS A 190 7.73 -15.67 -0.97
CA HIS A 190 8.54 -16.87 -1.07
C HIS A 190 9.48 -16.78 -2.30
N GLY A 191 10.78 -17.00 -2.09
CA GLY A 191 11.81 -16.78 -3.13
C GLY A 191 12.16 -15.31 -3.42
N ASN A 192 11.35 -14.34 -2.98
CA ASN A 192 11.58 -12.90 -3.16
C ASN A 192 12.01 -12.17 -1.86
N PHE A 193 11.94 -12.84 -0.70
CA PHE A 193 12.33 -12.30 0.61
C PHE A 193 13.71 -11.62 0.60
N GLY A 194 14.74 -12.33 0.14
CA GLY A 194 16.11 -11.79 0.10
C GLY A 194 16.23 -10.58 -0.80
N ARG A 195 15.51 -10.57 -1.93
CA ARG A 195 15.48 -9.44 -2.88
C ARG A 195 14.88 -8.20 -2.25
N TYR A 196 13.80 -8.37 -1.49
CA TYR A 196 13.12 -7.29 -0.78
C TYR A 196 13.93 -6.78 0.42
N LEU A 197 14.51 -7.68 1.21
CA LEU A 197 15.40 -7.32 2.32
C LEU A 197 16.59 -6.49 1.80
N MET A 198 17.22 -6.95 0.71
CA MET A 198 18.34 -6.23 0.09
C MET A 198 17.91 -4.90 -0.55
N LEU A 199 16.63 -4.75 -0.89
CA LEU A 199 16.03 -3.49 -1.33
C LEU A 199 15.91 -2.52 -0.14
N LYS A 200 15.34 -2.93 0.99
CA LYS A 200 15.25 -2.10 2.21
C LYS A 200 16.61 -1.68 2.74
N ILE A 201 17.56 -2.62 2.87
CA ILE A 201 18.93 -2.33 3.33
C ILE A 201 19.62 -1.28 2.44
N SER A 202 19.32 -1.27 1.15
CA SER A 202 19.91 -0.29 0.22
C SER A 202 19.45 1.16 0.44
N PHE A 203 18.50 1.42 1.35
CA PHE A 203 18.12 2.75 1.81
C PHE A 203 18.82 3.19 3.09
N ILE A 204 19.43 2.28 3.85
CA ILE A 204 20.15 2.61 5.10
C ILE A 204 21.23 3.68 4.89
N PRO A 205 22.09 3.61 3.85
CA PRO A 205 23.08 4.66 3.61
C PRO A 205 22.43 6.03 3.37
N LEU A 206 21.26 6.07 2.70
CA LEU A 206 20.54 7.31 2.43
C LEU A 206 19.89 7.87 3.69
N MET A 207 19.34 7.00 4.55
CA MET A 207 18.85 7.39 5.87
C MET A 207 19.97 7.94 6.74
N PHE A 208 21.14 7.31 6.75
CA PHE A 208 22.31 7.82 7.47
C PHE A 208 22.77 9.19 6.94
N LEU A 209 22.75 9.38 5.62
CA LEU A 209 23.09 10.67 5.00
C LEU A 209 22.13 11.79 5.43
N SER A 210 20.88 11.46 5.80
CA SER A 210 19.91 12.46 6.28
C SER A 210 20.32 13.15 7.58
N VAL A 211 21.22 12.55 8.38
CA VAL A 211 21.76 13.13 9.62
C VAL A 211 22.40 14.50 9.35
N PHE A 212 23.10 14.65 8.23
CA PHE A 212 23.75 15.91 7.82
C PHE A 212 22.76 17.01 7.42
N THR A 213 21.48 16.66 7.29
CA THR A 213 20.37 17.59 7.01
C THR A 213 19.45 17.75 8.22
N PHE A 214 19.90 17.39 9.42
CA PHE A 214 19.06 17.33 10.63
C PHE A 214 17.80 16.49 10.42
N TYR A 215 17.95 15.38 9.71
CA TYR A 215 16.87 14.45 9.34
C TYR A 215 15.77 15.05 8.44
N ILE A 216 15.89 16.29 7.96
CA ILE A 216 14.91 16.92 7.07
C ILE A 216 14.76 16.12 5.77
N ALA A 217 15.86 15.56 5.24
CA ALA A 217 15.82 14.73 4.04
C ALA A 217 14.91 13.49 4.15
N LEU A 218 14.60 13.02 5.37
CA LEU A 218 13.70 11.88 5.57
C LEU A 218 12.30 12.12 5.00
N LEU A 219 11.85 13.38 4.95
CA LEU A 219 10.57 13.74 4.32
C LEU A 219 10.50 13.35 2.85
N TRP A 220 11.62 13.29 2.13
CA TRP A 220 11.69 12.80 0.75
C TRP A 220 12.05 11.33 0.66
N ILE A 221 12.92 10.86 1.55
CA ILE A 221 13.42 9.48 1.54
C ILE A 221 12.28 8.49 1.82
N PHE A 222 11.41 8.76 2.79
CA PHE A 222 10.33 7.83 3.14
C PHE A 222 9.28 7.67 2.03
N PRO A 223 8.74 8.76 1.42
CA PRO A 223 7.90 8.62 0.24
C PRO A 223 8.59 7.90 -0.92
N TYR A 224 9.89 8.14 -1.12
CA TYR A 224 10.64 7.45 -2.15
C TYR A 224 10.79 5.95 -1.88
N MET A 225 11.02 5.59 -0.61
CA MET A 225 11.07 4.19 -0.17
C MET A 225 9.71 3.51 -0.35
N ALA A 226 8.62 4.12 0.14
CA ALA A 226 7.26 3.59 -0.01
C ALA A 226 6.87 3.40 -1.49
N MET A 227 7.19 4.34 -2.37
CA MET A 227 6.95 4.15 -3.82
C MET A 227 7.82 3.03 -4.40
N THR A 228 9.05 2.85 -3.91
CA THR A 228 9.91 1.75 -4.34
C THR A 228 9.35 0.39 -3.91
N GLU A 229 8.71 0.31 -2.74
CA GLU A 229 7.99 -0.89 -2.28
C GLU A 229 6.75 -1.16 -3.14
N VAL A 230 6.02 -0.12 -3.55
CA VAL A 230 4.93 -0.25 -4.54
C VAL A 230 5.44 -0.79 -5.88
N MET A 231 6.60 -0.31 -6.36
CA MET A 231 7.22 -0.89 -7.56
C MET A 231 7.60 -2.34 -7.34
N PHE A 232 8.09 -2.72 -6.16
CA PHE A 232 8.38 -4.12 -5.87
C PHE A 232 7.11 -4.98 -5.94
N TYR A 233 6.00 -4.53 -5.35
CA TYR A 233 4.71 -5.22 -5.45
C TYR A 233 4.28 -5.41 -6.91
N ARG A 234 4.38 -4.36 -7.74
CA ARG A 234 4.09 -4.43 -9.18
C ARG A 234 5.03 -5.35 -9.97
N ASP A 235 6.24 -5.59 -9.49
CA ASP A 235 7.16 -6.59 -10.08
C ASP A 235 6.72 -8.00 -9.71
N LEU A 236 6.25 -8.21 -8.48
CA LEU A 236 5.71 -9.50 -8.03
C LEU A 236 4.43 -9.89 -8.79
N THR A 237 3.55 -8.93 -9.08
CA THR A 237 2.32 -9.17 -9.86
C THR A 237 2.58 -9.26 -11.37
N GLY A 238 3.81 -8.99 -11.83
CA GLY A 238 4.19 -9.00 -13.25
C GLY A 238 3.77 -7.75 -14.04
N GLU A 239 3.06 -6.80 -13.42
CA GLU A 239 2.65 -5.54 -14.04
C GLU A 239 3.83 -4.75 -14.62
N LEU A 240 4.95 -4.69 -13.89
CA LEU A 240 6.15 -3.99 -14.36
C LEU A 240 6.77 -4.64 -15.59
N LYS A 241 6.69 -5.97 -15.71
CA LYS A 241 7.21 -6.68 -16.88
C LYS A 241 6.39 -6.32 -18.12
N VAL A 242 5.06 -6.33 -18.00
CA VAL A 242 4.15 -5.95 -19.09
C VAL A 242 4.38 -4.49 -19.50
N GLN A 243 4.48 -3.58 -18.53
CA GLN A 243 4.78 -2.16 -18.79
C GLN A 243 6.09 -2.01 -19.57
N LYS A 244 7.15 -2.72 -19.17
CA LYS A 244 8.45 -2.66 -19.86
C LYS A 244 8.37 -3.20 -21.29
N GLU A 245 7.68 -4.31 -21.52
CA GLU A 245 7.49 -4.89 -22.86
C GLU A 245 6.67 -3.96 -23.79
N GLU A 246 5.75 -3.19 -23.24
CA GLU A 246 5.00 -2.16 -23.96
C GLU A 246 5.86 -0.94 -24.28
N GLU A 247 6.61 -0.42 -23.30
CA GLU A 247 7.59 0.67 -23.50
C GLU A 247 8.63 0.31 -24.57
N GLU A 248 9.14 -0.94 -24.57
CA GLU A 248 10.08 -1.45 -25.57
C GLU A 248 9.43 -1.66 -26.95
N ARG A 249 8.14 -2.00 -27.02
CA ARG A 249 7.39 -2.03 -28.28
C ARG A 249 7.22 -0.64 -28.86
N VAL A 250 6.72 0.31 -28.08
CA VAL A 250 6.53 1.70 -28.50
C VAL A 250 7.85 2.33 -28.93
N ALA A 251 8.95 2.08 -28.21
CA ALA A 251 10.26 2.56 -28.60
C ALA A 251 10.75 1.97 -29.93
N ARG A 252 10.48 0.68 -30.20
CA ARG A 252 10.79 0.05 -31.50
C ARG A 252 9.95 0.64 -32.62
N ASP A 253 8.63 0.77 -32.40
CA ASP A 253 7.69 1.34 -33.36
C ASP A 253 7.95 2.83 -33.63
N TYR A 254 8.59 3.55 -32.72
CA TYR A 254 9.04 4.93 -32.96
C TYR A 254 10.32 4.98 -33.83
N VAL A 255 11.22 4.00 -33.69
CA VAL A 255 12.48 3.94 -34.45
C VAL A 255 12.27 3.40 -35.87
N ASN A 256 11.41 2.41 -36.07
CA ASN A 256 11.19 1.75 -37.35
C ASN A 256 10.63 2.66 -38.50
N PRO A 257 9.69 3.59 -38.27
CA PRO A 257 9.16 4.46 -39.33
C PRO A 257 10.19 5.45 -39.88
N MET A 258 11.32 5.69 -39.19
CA MET A 258 12.43 6.47 -39.77
C MET A 258 13.24 5.69 -40.82
N PHE A 259 13.12 4.37 -40.88
CA PHE A 259 13.82 3.52 -41.85
C PHE A 259 12.91 3.06 -42.99
N ASP A 260 11.60 2.93 -42.76
CA ASP A 260 10.63 2.50 -43.78
C ASP A 260 10.36 3.57 -44.86
N SER A 261 10.70 4.85 -44.63
CA SER A 261 10.57 5.90 -45.66
C SER A 261 11.65 5.86 -46.74
N TYR A 262 12.72 5.07 -46.55
CA TYR A 262 13.85 4.98 -47.50
C TYR A 262 13.84 3.71 -48.35
N SER A 263 12.93 2.77 -48.11
CA SER A 263 12.83 1.48 -48.81
C SER A 263 11.71 1.43 -49.86
N GLN A 264 10.97 2.54 -50.06
CA GLN A 264 9.86 2.63 -51.01
C GLN A 264 10.21 3.44 -52.28
N SER A 265 11.48 3.46 -52.67
CA SER A 265 11.97 4.18 -53.86
C SER A 265 12.52 3.29 -54.98
N GLU A 266 12.29 1.96 -54.93
CA GLU A 266 12.62 1.06 -56.04
C GLU A 266 11.35 0.35 -56.56
N GLN A 267 10.53 1.09 -57.32
CA GLN A 267 9.62 0.50 -58.30
C GLN A 267 10.20 0.73 -59.72
N PRO A 268 10.24 -0.28 -60.61
CA PRO A 268 10.70 -0.08 -61.98
C PRO A 268 9.70 0.78 -62.76
N GLN A 269 10.20 1.84 -63.40
CA GLN A 269 9.46 2.63 -64.38
C GLN A 269 9.11 1.76 -65.59
N GLU A 270 7.81 1.54 -65.84
CA GLU A 270 7.33 1.22 -67.19
C GLU A 270 6.93 2.52 -67.91
N ASP A 271 7.57 2.69 -69.06
CA ASP A 271 7.45 3.75 -70.04
C ASP A 271 6.11 3.65 -70.78
N GLN A 272 5.32 4.74 -70.81
CA GLN A 272 4.35 4.99 -71.88
C GLN A 272 3.92 6.46 -71.93
N THR A 273 3.96 6.97 -73.16
CA THR A 273 3.92 8.36 -73.61
C THR A 273 2.49 8.92 -73.74
N HIS A 274 2.34 10.21 -73.43
CA HIS A 274 1.16 11.08 -73.65
C HIS A 274 0.87 11.34 -75.16
N PRO A 275 -0.36 11.73 -75.60
CA PRO A 275 -0.93 13.10 -75.41
C PRO A 275 -2.49 13.20 -75.28
N GLN A 276 -3.05 13.95 -74.31
CA GLN A 276 -3.59 15.34 -74.35
C GLN A 276 -5.02 15.56 -74.93
N GLN A 277 -5.79 16.41 -74.19
CA GLN A 277 -7.08 17.10 -74.47
C GLN A 277 -8.39 16.28 -74.27
N PHE A 278 -9.42 16.73 -73.53
CA PHE A 278 -10.18 17.97 -73.73
C PHE A 278 -11.15 18.28 -72.54
N TRP A 279 -11.23 19.56 -72.17
CA TRP A 279 -12.24 20.30 -71.34
C TRP A 279 -12.14 20.50 -69.81
N ARG A 280 -12.40 21.76 -69.43
CA ARG A 280 -12.43 22.41 -68.10
C ARG A 280 -13.84 22.97 -67.81
N VAL A 281 -14.35 22.79 -66.56
CA VAL A 281 -14.91 23.76 -65.55
C VAL A 281 -16.16 24.61 -65.98
N PRO A 282 -17.19 24.95 -65.13
CA PRO A 282 -17.08 25.41 -63.73
C PRO A 282 -18.15 25.02 -62.68
N GLU A 283 -17.85 25.49 -61.46
CA GLU A 283 -18.47 25.41 -60.13
C GLU A 283 -19.97 25.78 -60.04
N GLU A 284 -20.64 25.24 -59.01
CA GLU A 284 -21.69 25.94 -58.27
C GLU A 284 -21.66 25.54 -56.78
N SER A 285 -21.76 26.53 -55.91
CA SER A 285 -21.72 26.50 -54.46
C SER A 285 -23.08 26.90 -53.91
N VAL A 286 -23.65 26.23 -52.89
CA VAL A 286 -24.52 26.88 -51.89
C VAL A 286 -24.48 26.14 -50.55
N SER A 287 -24.46 26.95 -49.50
CA SER A 287 -24.44 26.67 -48.06
C SER A 287 -25.83 26.53 -47.41
N TYR A 288 -25.78 26.07 -46.15
CA TYR A 288 -26.77 25.81 -45.09
C TYR A 288 -28.03 26.69 -44.96
N GLU A 289 -29.11 26.10 -44.43
CA GLU A 289 -30.06 26.77 -43.54
C GLU A 289 -30.69 25.78 -42.51
N ASN A 290 -30.94 26.31 -41.31
CA ASN A 290 -31.39 25.67 -40.07
C ASN A 290 -32.94 25.71 -39.93
N GLU A 291 -33.42 25.32 -38.73
CA GLU A 291 -34.78 25.45 -38.14
C GLU A 291 -35.58 24.11 -38.21
N ASP A 292 -36.12 23.51 -37.14
CA ASP A 292 -36.73 24.07 -35.93
C ASP A 292 -36.71 23.12 -34.71
N GLU A 293 -36.82 23.75 -33.54
CA GLU A 293 -37.07 23.20 -32.21
C GLU A 293 -38.48 22.55 -32.07
N GLN A 294 -38.63 21.58 -31.16
CA GLN A 294 -39.64 21.68 -30.08
C GLN A 294 -39.52 20.56 -29.02
N ASN A 295 -39.28 21.01 -27.79
CA ASN A 295 -39.51 20.31 -26.52
C ASN A 295 -41.00 20.03 -26.30
N VAL A 296 -41.34 18.86 -25.71
CA VAL A 296 -42.40 18.76 -24.69
C VAL A 296 -42.03 17.69 -23.64
N THR A 297 -42.00 18.16 -22.40
CA THR A 297 -41.97 17.52 -21.08
C THR A 297 -43.25 16.70 -20.79
N ASP A 298 -43.21 15.66 -19.95
CA ASP A 298 -43.64 15.74 -18.54
C ASP A 298 -43.51 14.40 -17.76
N ASN A 299 -43.31 14.55 -16.45
CA ASN A 299 -43.26 13.52 -15.40
C ASN A 299 -44.69 13.04 -15.04
N THR A 300 -44.97 11.90 -14.40
CA THR A 300 -44.94 11.60 -12.93
C THR A 300 -45.93 10.40 -12.79
N GLU A 301 -45.74 9.30 -12.04
CA GLU A 301 -45.98 9.15 -10.59
C GLU A 301 -45.71 7.69 -10.13
N MET A 302 -45.16 7.57 -8.91
CA MET A 302 -45.14 6.35 -8.11
C MET A 302 -46.30 6.35 -7.12
N GLN A 303 -46.93 5.19 -6.90
CA GLN A 303 -47.12 4.51 -5.59
C GLN A 303 -48.34 3.57 -5.60
N ASN A 304 -48.13 2.31 -5.21
CA ASN A 304 -48.88 1.73 -4.10
C ASN A 304 -48.24 0.41 -3.64
N VAL A 305 -47.92 0.38 -2.34
CA VAL A 305 -47.51 -0.78 -1.56
C VAL A 305 -48.76 -1.26 -0.80
N GLN A 306 -48.99 -2.58 -0.77
CA GLN A 306 -49.88 -3.20 0.21
C GLN A 306 -49.08 -4.25 1.00
N ALA A 307 -49.10 -4.10 2.32
CA ALA A 307 -48.58 -5.01 3.32
C ALA A 307 -49.62 -6.08 3.72
N ASP A 308 -49.15 -7.22 4.24
CA ASP A 308 -49.62 -7.91 5.47
C ASP A 308 -48.91 -9.29 5.57
N MET A 309 -48.10 -9.52 6.62
CA MET A 309 -48.41 -10.30 7.86
C MET A 309 -48.52 -11.83 7.58
N ASP A 310 -48.00 -12.79 8.36
CA ASP A 310 -47.59 -12.83 9.76
C ASP A 310 -46.90 -14.19 10.08
N ASP A 311 -46.18 -14.19 11.22
CA ASP A 311 -45.95 -15.29 12.18
C ASP A 311 -45.27 -16.63 11.80
N LYS A 312 -44.14 -16.91 12.46
CA LYS A 312 -44.09 -17.97 13.49
C LYS A 312 -42.86 -17.90 14.43
N LYS A 313 -43.19 -18.02 15.72
CA LYS A 313 -42.36 -18.06 16.93
C LYS A 313 -41.54 -19.35 17.14
N GLU A 314 -40.46 -19.15 17.89
CA GLU A 314 -39.87 -19.97 18.98
C GLU A 314 -39.44 -21.43 18.70
N GLN A 315 -38.14 -21.70 18.91
CA GLN A 315 -37.72 -22.59 20.02
C GLN A 315 -36.24 -22.45 20.37
N ASN A 316 -36.01 -22.37 21.68
CA ASN A 316 -34.76 -22.36 22.42
C ASN A 316 -34.37 -23.83 22.66
N ASP A 317 -33.12 -24.25 22.44
CA ASP A 317 -32.57 -25.43 23.11
C ASP A 317 -31.06 -25.29 23.31
N SER A 318 -30.65 -25.56 24.55
CA SER A 318 -29.31 -25.38 25.10
C SER A 318 -28.85 -26.71 25.70
N ALA A 319 -27.76 -27.30 25.18
CA ALA A 319 -26.83 -28.21 25.85
C ALA A 319 -25.70 -28.67 24.89
N PRO A 320 -24.51 -29.04 25.40
CA PRO A 320 -23.22 -28.83 24.73
C PRO A 320 -22.78 -30.00 23.85
N LYS A 321 -22.09 -29.70 22.74
CA LYS A 321 -21.38 -30.70 21.94
C LYS A 321 -19.96 -30.86 22.49
N GLU A 322 -19.60 -32.12 22.74
CA GLU A 322 -18.27 -32.61 23.10
C GLU A 322 -17.24 -32.20 22.03
N GLU A 323 -16.06 -31.78 22.48
CA GLU A 323 -14.89 -31.49 21.64
C GLU A 323 -14.31 -32.81 21.11
N GLU A 324 -14.42 -33.05 19.81
CA GLU A 324 -13.56 -34.02 19.12
C GLU A 324 -12.17 -33.39 18.98
N GLU A 325 -11.18 -33.94 19.68
CA GLU A 325 -9.76 -33.64 19.46
C GLU A 325 -9.37 -34.06 18.03
N ASP A 326 -9.27 -33.06 17.16
CA ASP A 326 -8.77 -33.19 15.79
C ASP A 326 -7.25 -33.46 15.83
N ASN A 327 -6.89 -34.74 15.78
CA ASN A 327 -5.51 -35.24 15.74
C ASN A 327 -4.92 -35.20 14.31
N GLU A 328 -5.17 -34.11 13.56
CA GLU A 328 -4.44 -33.84 12.32
C GLU A 328 -3.15 -33.06 12.63
N PRO A 329 -2.00 -33.47 12.05
CA PRO A 329 -0.75 -32.74 12.22
C PRO A 329 -0.92 -31.32 11.69
N LYS A 330 -0.55 -30.33 12.51
CA LYS A 330 -0.73 -28.93 12.13
C LYS A 330 0.27 -28.60 11.04
N PRO A 331 -0.08 -27.77 10.03
CA PRO A 331 0.82 -27.39 8.93
C PRO A 331 2.14 -26.74 9.38
N TRP A 332 2.21 -26.28 10.62
CA TRP A 332 3.38 -25.65 11.23
C TRP A 332 4.37 -26.67 11.81
N ASP A 333 3.94 -27.91 12.05
CA ASP A 333 4.80 -28.96 12.59
C ASP A 333 5.90 -29.32 11.59
N GLU A 334 5.58 -29.34 10.29
CA GLU A 334 6.57 -29.52 9.21
C GLU A 334 7.55 -28.35 9.08
N TYR A 335 7.10 -27.11 9.36
CA TYR A 335 7.97 -25.93 9.30
C TYR A 335 9.04 -25.96 10.41
N PHE A 336 8.67 -26.32 11.64
CA PHE A 336 9.62 -26.37 12.76
C PHE A 336 10.55 -27.59 12.72
N ASP A 337 10.10 -28.72 12.17
CA ASP A 337 10.99 -29.87 11.96
C ASP A 337 12.02 -29.64 10.84
N SER A 338 11.76 -28.72 9.90
CA SER A 338 12.75 -28.34 8.86
C SER A 338 13.90 -27.46 9.36
N LEU A 339 13.85 -26.99 10.62
CA LEU A 339 14.83 -26.10 11.24
C LEU A 339 15.80 -26.81 12.21
N LYS A 340 15.61 -28.11 12.48
CA LYS A 340 16.59 -28.99 13.14
C LYS A 340 17.54 -29.59 12.11
#